data_AF-V9Z7Y7-F1
#
_entry.id   AF-V9Z7Y7-F1
#
_cell.length_a   1.000
_cell.length_b   1.000
_cell.length_c   1.000
_cell.angle_alpha   90.00
_cell.angle_beta   90.00
_cell.angle_gamma   90.00
#
_symmetry.space_group_name_H-M   'P 1'
#
loop_
_entity.id
_entity.type
_entity.pdbx_description
1 polymer ?
#
loop_
_entity_poly.entity_id
_entity_poly.type
_entity_poly.pdbx_seq_one_letter_code
_entity_poly.pdbx_strand_id
1 'polypeptide(L)' 'MSPDERRKTIRELAAKASRDQLLTAVLDALADTELAQRALDYDDFGIGGCRDGRVVEAEYAARSGVGDDVERSVLTALRG' A
#
# COMPACT_ATOMS: atom_id res chain seq x y z
N MET A 1 13.67 -2.11 13.22
CA MET A 1 14.25 -1.63 11.95
C MET A 1 13.72 -0.23 11.67
N SER A 2 14.61 0.76 11.57
CA SER A 2 14.27 2.14 11.24
C SER A 2 13.76 2.28 9.80
N PRO A 3 13.07 3.38 9.44
CA PRO A 3 12.66 3.63 8.05
C PRO A 3 13.82 3.58 7.06
N ASP A 4 14.99 4.10 7.43
CA ASP A 4 16.15 4.14 6.56
C ASP A 4 16.82 2.78 6.40
N GLU A 5 16.86 1.97 7.47
CA GLU A 5 17.29 0.57 7.38
C GLU A 5 16.36 -0.22 6.46
N ARG A 6 15.03 -0.05 6.57
CA ARG A 6 14.06 -0.69 5.66
C ARG A 6 14.33 -0.33 4.20
N ARG A 7 14.49 0.96 3.91
CA ARG A 7 14.76 1.46 2.55
C ARG A 7 16.07 0.89 2.00
N LYS A 8 17.11 0.82 2.83
CA LYS A 8 18.40 0.23 2.45
C LYS A 8 18.23 -1.26 2.11
N THR A 9 17.57 -2.03 2.98
CA THR A 9 17.32 -3.45 2.75
C THR A 9 16.50 -3.70 1.47
N ILE A 10 15.43 -2.93 1.22
CA ILE A 10 14.63 -3.04 0.00
C ILE A 10 15.49 -2.83 -1.25
N ARG A 11 16.35 -1.81 -1.27
CA ARG A 11 17.24 -1.54 -2.41
C ARG A 11 18.23 -2.68 -2.64
N GLU A 12 18.83 -3.21 -1.56
CA GLU A 12 19.77 -4.32 -1.65
C GLU A 12 19.11 -5.62 -2.16
N LEU A 13 17.87 -5.87 -1.75
CA LEU A 13 17.08 -7.02 -2.23
C LEU A 13 16.67 -6.82 -3.69
N ALA A 14 16.17 -5.65 -4.05
CA ALA A 14 15.73 -5.33 -5.42
C ALA A 14 16.88 -5.44 -6.43
N ALA A 15 18.10 -5.03 -6.06
CA ALA A 15 19.28 -5.14 -6.91
C ALA A 15 19.72 -6.59 -7.21
N LYS A 16 19.29 -7.55 -6.38
CA LYS A 16 19.63 -8.99 -6.51
C LYS A 16 18.46 -9.83 -7.02
N ALA A 17 17.26 -9.27 -7.04
CA ALA A 17 16.04 -9.96 -7.44
C ALA A 17 16.01 -10.21 -8.96
N SER A 18 15.42 -11.33 -9.37
CA SER A 18 15.11 -11.58 -10.77
C SER A 18 13.99 -10.65 -11.25
N ARG A 19 13.83 -10.52 -12.57
CA ARG A 19 12.71 -9.77 -13.17
C ARG A 19 11.35 -10.30 -12.68
N ASP A 20 11.20 -11.60 -12.59
CA ASP A 20 9.94 -12.21 -12.16
C ASP A 20 9.66 -11.94 -10.68
N GLN A 21 10.69 -11.96 -9.83
CA GLN A 21 10.55 -11.59 -8.42
C GLN A 21 10.15 -10.12 -8.23
N LEU A 22 10.75 -9.23 -9.02
CA LEU A 22 10.36 -7.81 -9.02
C LEU A 22 8.94 -7.62 -9.53
N LEU A 23 8.54 -8.34 -10.58
CA LEU A 23 7.18 -8.28 -11.12
C LEU A 23 6.16 -8.76 -10.08
N THR A 24 6.39 -9.91 -9.44
CA THR A 24 5.53 -10.41 -8.37
C THR A 24 5.42 -9.39 -7.23
N ALA A 25 6.54 -8.83 -6.76
CA ALA A 25 6.51 -7.84 -5.69
C ALA A 25 5.71 -6.57 -6.05
N VAL A 26 5.77 -6.13 -7.30
CA VAL A 26 4.97 -4.99 -7.80
C VAL A 26 3.49 -5.36 -7.86
N LEU A 27 3.14 -6.55 -8.36
CA LEU A 27 1.76 -7.00 -8.46
C LEU A 27 1.12 -7.20 -7.07
N ASP A 28 1.88 -7.79 -6.13
CA ASP A 28 1.43 -7.96 -4.74
C ASP A 28 1.20 -6.60 -4.07
N ALA A 29 2.09 -5.63 -4.30
CA ALA A 29 1.91 -4.28 -3.78
C ALA A 29 0.64 -3.61 -4.34
N LEU A 30 0.31 -3.81 -5.62
CA LEU A 30 -0.93 -3.31 -6.22
C LEU A 30 -2.18 -4.01 -5.66
N ALA A 31 -2.11 -5.31 -5.40
CA ALA A 31 -3.21 -6.02 -4.74
C ALA A 31 -3.46 -5.48 -3.31
N ASP A 32 -2.38 -5.17 -2.58
CA ASP A 32 -2.48 -4.53 -1.27
C ASP A 32 -3.09 -3.11 -1.35
N THR A 33 -2.82 -2.34 -2.42
CA THR A 33 -3.46 -1.02 -2.61
C THR A 33 -4.95 -1.13 -2.91
N GLU A 34 -5.37 -2.07 -3.75
CA GLU A 34 -6.78 -2.34 -4.02
C GLU A 34 -7.53 -2.69 -2.72
N LEU A 35 -6.92 -3.51 -1.85
CA LEU A 35 -7.48 -3.85 -0.54
C LEU A 35 -7.56 -2.62 0.38
N ALA A 36 -6.57 -1.72 0.33
CA ALA A 36 -6.56 -0.50 1.12
C ALA A 36 -7.61 0.54 0.66
N GLN A 37 -7.96 0.54 -0.63
CA GLN A 37 -8.92 1.43 -1.27
C GLN A 37 -10.34 0.85 -1.36
N ARG A 38 -10.57 -0.38 -0.87
CA ARG A 38 -11.90 -0.99 -0.83
C ARG A 38 -12.90 -0.05 -0.16
N ALA A 39 -14.16 -0.08 -0.61
CA ALA A 39 -15.20 0.80 -0.09
C ALA A 39 -15.22 0.81 1.45
N LEU A 40 -15.39 2.01 2.02
CA LEU A 40 -15.43 2.20 3.46
C LEU A 40 -16.60 1.43 4.06
N ASP A 41 -16.29 0.41 4.84
CA ASP A 41 -17.25 -0.38 5.59
C ASP A 41 -17.04 -0.14 7.09
N TYR A 42 -17.93 0.64 7.71
CA TYR A 42 -17.82 0.98 9.13
C TYR A 42 -17.91 -0.25 10.06
N ASP A 43 -18.53 -1.34 9.61
CA ASP A 43 -18.65 -2.57 10.40
C ASP A 43 -17.30 -3.31 10.50
N ASP A 44 -16.43 -3.15 9.50
CA ASP A 44 -15.09 -3.76 9.44
C ASP A 44 -14.03 -3.03 10.27
N PHE A 45 -14.19 -1.73 10.53
CA PHE A 45 -13.18 -0.93 11.24
C PHE A 45 -13.22 -1.08 12.77
N GLY A 46 -14.15 -1.88 13.30
CA GLY A 46 -14.13 -2.35 14.69
C GLY A 46 -15.43 -3.02 15.12
N ILE A 47 -15.32 -4.29 15.55
CA ILE A 47 -16.27 -5.13 16.31
C ILE A 47 -17.57 -4.38 16.72
N GLY A 48 -18.52 -4.23 15.80
CA GLY A 48 -19.87 -3.70 16.09
C GLY A 48 -20.07 -2.18 16.10
N GLY A 49 -19.22 -1.38 15.43
CA GLY A 49 -19.51 0.04 15.15
C GLY A 49 -19.18 1.04 16.27
N CYS A 50 -18.39 0.66 17.27
CA CYS A 50 -18.08 1.51 18.44
C CYS A 50 -16.97 2.57 18.24
N ARG A 51 -16.33 2.63 17.06
CA ARG A 51 -15.31 3.66 16.76
C ARG A 51 -15.98 4.90 16.17
N ASP A 52 -15.46 6.08 16.52
CA ASP A 52 -15.91 7.35 15.95
C ASP A 52 -15.75 7.35 14.43
N GLY A 53 -16.83 7.64 13.71
CA GLY A 53 -16.85 7.64 12.24
C GLY A 53 -15.79 8.54 11.62
N ARG A 54 -15.44 9.67 12.25
CA ARG A 54 -14.39 10.59 11.75
C ARG A 54 -13.01 9.96 11.81
N VAL A 55 -12.76 9.10 12.80
CA VAL A 55 -11.49 8.36 12.92
C VAL A 55 -11.42 7.30 11.82
N VAL A 56 -12.53 6.62 11.55
CA VAL A 56 -12.63 5.61 10.49
C VAL A 56 -12.45 6.24 9.10
N GLU A 57 -13.11 7.37 8.82
CA GLU A 57 -12.94 8.13 7.58
C GLU A 57 -11.50 8.62 7.39
N ALA A 58 -10.87 9.17 8.45
CA ALA A 58 -9.49 9.64 8.38
C ALA A 58 -8.50 8.48 8.12
N GLU A 59 -8.72 7.32 8.73
CA GLU A 59 -7.91 6.12 8.52
C GLU A 59 -8.08 5.57 7.10
N TYR A 60 -9.31 5.54 6.59
CA TYR A 60 -9.61 5.18 5.21
C TYR A 60 -8.94 6.12 4.20
N ALA A 61 -9.08 7.43 4.39
CA ALA A 61 -8.49 8.44 3.51
C ALA A 61 -6.96 8.34 3.50
N ALA A 62 -6.33 8.13 4.67
CA ALA A 62 -4.88 7.97 4.77
C ALA A 62 -4.38 6.72 4.03
N ARG A 63 -5.09 5.59 4.14
CA ARG A 63 -4.75 4.34 3.45
C ARG A 63 -4.96 4.44 1.94
N SER A 64 -6.10 4.98 1.52
CA SER A 64 -6.44 5.15 0.11
C SER A 64 -5.47 6.08 -0.62
N GLY A 65 -5.09 7.19 0.02
CA GLY A 65 -4.11 8.12 -0.57
C GLY A 65 -2.73 7.51 -0.79
N VAL A 66 -2.27 6.62 0.10
CA VAL A 66 -1.04 5.85 -0.11
C VAL A 66 -1.19 4.89 -1.29
N GLY A 67 -2.37 4.28 -1.47
CA GLY A 67 -2.68 3.44 -2.64
C GLY A 67 -2.53 4.20 -3.95
N ASP A 68 -3.16 5.37 -4.06
CA ASP A 68 -3.09 6.23 -5.26
C ASP A 68 -1.64 6.62 -5.62
N ASP A 69 -0.82 6.92 -4.60
CA ASP A 69 0.57 7.30 -4.79
C ASP A 69 1.44 6.12 -5.28
N VAL A 70 1.18 4.91 -4.81
CA VAL A 70 1.83 3.69 -5.29
C VAL A 70 1.46 3.42 -6.75
N GLU A 71 0.17 3.40 -7.08
CA GLU A 71 -0.30 3.19 -8.46
C GLU A 71 0.29 4.21 -9.43
N ARG A 72 0.28 5.49 -9.05
CA ARG A 72 0.87 6.57 -9.85
C ARG A 72 2.36 6.38 -10.05
N SER A 73 3.09 5.95 -9.01
CA SER A 73 4.52 5.68 -9.09
C SER A 73 4.84 4.52 -10.04
N VAL A 74 4.07 3.44 -9.97
CA VAL A 74 4.21 2.29 -10.88
C VAL A 74 3.90 2.69 -12.32
N LEU A 75 2.79 3.40 -12.56
CA LEU A 75 2.44 3.89 -13.89
C LEU A 75 3.54 4.78 -14.48
N THR A 76 4.10 5.70 -13.69
CA THR A 76 5.19 6.57 -14.12
C THR A 76 6.44 5.78 -14.48
N ALA A 77 6.80 4.77 -13.66
CA ALA A 77 7.96 3.93 -13.92
C ALA A 77 7.80 3.06 -15.18
N LEU A 78 6.60 2.56 -15.46
CA LEU A 78 6.34 1.67 -16.59
C LEU A 78 6.06 2.41 -17.91
N ARG A 79 5.57 3.66 -17.84
CA ARG A 79 5.25 4.48 -19.02
C ARG A 79 6.43 5.30 -19.56
N GLY A 80 7.59 5.23 -18.90
CA GLY A 80 8.81 6.00 -19.18
C GLY A 80 8.96 6.47 -20.61
#